data_AF-A0A662MZF2-F1
#
_entry.id   AF-A0A662MZF2-F1
#
_cell.length_a   1.000
_cell.length_b   1.000
_cell.length_c   1.000
_cell.angle_alpha   90.00
_cell.angle_beta   90.00
_cell.angle_gamma   90.00
#
_symmetry.space_group_name_H-M   'P 1'
#
loop_
_entity.id
_entity.type
_entity.pdbx_description
1 polymer ?
#
loop_
_entity_poly.entity_id
_entity_poly.type
_entity_poly.pdbx_seq_one_letter_code
_entity_poly.pdbx_strand_id
1 'polypeptide(L)'
;MLFNVQPKTSIDELFGRRAEYLTFLDAIEKKRNFFIITGPRRIGKTSFLYATLNELHKEYGVPYAVIDARAATSLNSKYPQRIIAEGLHKAILGKGFVGGIISKVRGIKLSGIEFELHGKPPNITEVLSTINESNDLVIIAFDEAQYLRFSNEDLTRLFAWILDTLHNIVLVFTGSQVGVLENFLRIDDGNAPLFGRYEVRISLPRFNPSESLEFLRRGFEEYGSSMDERELLPVVNTLDGVPGWLVHYGAHRIDGLTNEEAIEQVLKKAMIYVETEFKELDRLSPRYRKIMRTVARLSEGGSYARWEAIRDSLGGRVDEKSMRRYLSKLVDYGFLETIGYGKYRIPDPVLYRVFRRL
;
A
#
# COMPACT_ATOMS: atom_id res chain seq x y z
N MET A 1 0.31 4.02 21.86
CA MET A 1 0.52 2.59 22.15
C MET A 1 0.70 1.80 20.86
N LEU A 2 1.74 0.97 20.79
CA LEU A 2 2.14 0.15 19.64
C LEU A 2 1.07 -0.88 19.28
N PHE A 3 0.49 -1.60 20.25
CA PHE A 3 -0.54 -2.62 19.99
C PHE A 3 -1.94 -2.09 19.71
N ASN A 4 -2.12 -0.77 19.55
CA ASN A 4 -3.38 -0.23 19.03
C ASN A 4 -3.57 -0.63 17.55
N VAL A 5 -4.68 -1.31 17.26
CA VAL A 5 -5.05 -1.82 15.93
C VAL A 5 -5.45 -0.73 14.92
N GLN A 6 -5.72 0.49 15.40
CA GLN A 6 -6.00 1.62 14.52
C GLN A 6 -4.71 2.12 13.85
N PRO A 7 -4.79 2.64 12.60
CA PRO A 7 -3.64 3.25 11.94
C PRO A 7 -3.03 4.35 12.81
N LYS A 8 -1.71 4.31 13.01
CA LYS A 8 -1.00 5.39 13.70
C LYS A 8 -1.06 6.67 12.88
N THR A 9 -1.10 7.81 13.57
CA THR A 9 -1.23 9.12 12.91
C THR A 9 -0.17 10.13 13.34
N SER A 10 0.78 9.74 14.18
CA SER A 10 1.95 10.54 14.55
C SER A 10 3.24 9.76 14.24
N ILE A 11 4.32 10.47 13.91
CA ILE A 11 5.64 9.88 13.66
C ILE A 11 6.20 9.24 14.93
N ASP A 12 5.95 9.83 16.10
CA ASP A 12 6.41 9.30 17.39
C ASP A 12 5.78 7.94 17.74
N GLU A 13 4.59 7.66 17.20
CA GLU A 13 3.90 6.38 17.37
C GLU A 13 4.34 5.31 16.36
N LEU A 14 5.14 5.69 15.35
CA LEU A 14 5.62 4.78 14.31
C LEU A 14 6.98 4.21 14.66
N PHE A 15 6.96 2.97 15.14
CA PHE A 15 8.19 2.21 15.34
C PHE A 15 8.95 1.96 14.03
N GLY A 16 10.24 2.25 14.03
CA GLY A 16 11.18 1.82 12.99
C GLY A 16 11.06 2.54 11.63
N ARG A 17 10.30 3.64 11.52
CA ARG A 17 10.07 4.35 10.23
C ARG A 17 10.73 5.72 10.10
N ARG A 18 11.67 6.04 11.00
CA ARG A 18 12.31 7.36 11.05
C ARG A 18 13.15 7.66 9.81
N ALA A 19 13.86 6.65 9.29
CA ALA A 19 14.70 6.82 8.09
C ALA A 19 13.87 7.14 6.85
N GLU A 20 12.75 6.44 6.66
CA GLU A 20 11.83 6.66 5.56
C GLU A 20 11.14 8.04 5.67
N TYR A 21 10.80 8.48 6.88
CA TYR A 21 10.27 9.82 7.13
C TYR A 21 11.29 10.92 6.79
N LEU A 22 12.54 10.79 7.25
CA LEU A 22 13.59 11.76 6.93
C LEU A 22 13.89 11.82 5.43
N THR A 23 13.83 10.67 4.74
CA THR A 23 13.95 10.60 3.27
C THR A 23 12.81 11.36 2.58
N PHE A 24 11.57 11.22 3.09
CA PHE A 24 10.43 11.98 2.58
C PHE A 24 10.64 13.49 2.76
N LEU A 25 11.07 13.90 3.97
CA LEU A 25 11.28 15.31 4.30
C LEU A 25 12.38 15.95 3.44
N ASP A 26 13.55 15.32 3.34
CA ASP A 26 14.68 15.79 2.52
C ASP A 26 14.27 15.95 1.04
N ALA A 27 13.45 15.05 0.52
CA ALA A 27 12.93 15.16 -0.84
C ALA A 27 11.95 16.33 -1.01
N ILE A 28 11.09 16.60 -0.03
CA ILE A 28 10.21 17.79 -0.04
C ILE A 28 11.04 19.08 -0.01
N GLU A 29 12.06 19.15 0.84
CA GLU A 29 12.98 20.31 0.92
C GLU A 29 13.73 20.54 -0.40
N LYS A 30 14.07 19.46 -1.11
CA LYS A 30 14.65 19.48 -2.47
C LYS A 30 13.61 19.75 -3.56
N LYS A 31 12.40 20.17 -3.21
CA LYS A 31 11.29 20.49 -4.13
C LYS A 31 10.92 19.35 -5.07
N ARG A 32 11.02 18.10 -4.60
CA ARG A 32 10.49 16.94 -5.34
C ARG A 32 8.97 16.92 -5.19
N ASN A 33 8.27 16.57 -6.27
CA ASN A 33 6.80 16.62 -6.33
C ASN A 33 6.15 15.29 -6.74
N PHE A 34 6.93 14.23 -6.95
CA PHE A 34 6.43 12.91 -7.34
C PHE A 34 7.01 11.84 -6.41
N PHE A 35 6.17 11.26 -5.55
CA PHE A 35 6.56 10.26 -4.56
C PHE A 35 5.82 8.95 -4.78
N ILE A 36 6.54 7.83 -4.61
CA ILE A 36 5.97 6.48 -4.64
C ILE A 36 6.36 5.75 -3.36
N ILE A 37 5.37 5.41 -2.54
CA ILE A 37 5.51 4.67 -1.29
C ILE A 37 5.05 3.23 -1.51
N THR A 38 5.99 2.30 -1.49
CA THR A 38 5.73 0.88 -1.78
C THR A 38 5.98 0.01 -0.57
N GLY A 39 5.40 -1.18 -0.57
CA GLY A 39 5.68 -2.21 0.41
C GLY A 39 4.51 -3.18 0.55
N PRO A 40 4.72 -4.36 1.14
CA PRO A 40 3.66 -5.37 1.26
C PRO A 40 2.39 -4.86 1.97
N ARG A 41 1.26 -5.56 1.79
CA ARG A 41 0.06 -5.30 2.60
C ARG A 41 0.41 -5.38 4.09
N ARG A 42 -0.24 -4.55 4.91
CA ARG A 42 -0.07 -4.49 6.38
C ARG A 42 1.33 -4.10 6.89
N ILE A 43 2.17 -3.62 6.00
CA ILE A 43 3.50 -3.11 6.36
C ILE A 43 3.48 -1.78 7.12
N GLY A 44 2.33 -1.10 7.12
CA GLY A 44 2.15 0.21 7.73
C GLY A 44 2.16 1.39 6.77
N LYS A 45 2.08 1.19 5.44
CA LYS A 45 2.05 2.28 4.43
C LYS A 45 1.07 3.40 4.76
N THR A 46 -0.20 3.07 4.98
CA THR A 46 -1.25 4.03 5.30
C THR A 46 -0.95 4.78 6.61
N SER A 47 -0.43 4.09 7.64
CA SER A 47 0.00 4.74 8.89
C SER A 47 1.20 5.66 8.69
N PHE A 48 2.20 5.23 7.91
CA PHE A 48 3.36 6.03 7.52
C PHE A 48 2.95 7.29 6.76
N LEU A 49 2.08 7.15 5.76
CA LEU A 49 1.54 8.26 4.99
C LEU A 49 0.85 9.27 5.92
N TYR A 50 -0.10 8.83 6.76
CA TYR A 50 -0.80 9.75 7.64
C TYR A 50 0.12 10.40 8.65
N ALA A 51 1.01 9.65 9.29
CA ALA A 51 1.94 10.21 10.26
C ALA A 51 2.82 11.28 9.62
N THR A 52 3.40 10.99 8.45
CA THR A 52 4.23 11.93 7.69
C THR A 52 3.45 13.20 7.34
N LEU A 53 2.25 13.06 6.76
CA LEU A 53 1.43 14.21 6.38
C LEU A 53 0.94 15.02 7.58
N ASN A 54 0.62 14.36 8.70
CA ASN A 54 0.25 15.07 9.93
C ASN A 54 1.41 15.86 10.51
N GLU A 55 2.62 15.27 10.51
CA GLU A 55 3.81 15.96 11.01
C GLU A 55 4.14 17.16 10.12
N LEU A 56 4.09 16.99 8.80
CA LEU A 56 4.30 18.09 7.85
C LEU A 56 3.29 19.22 8.05
N HIS A 57 2.02 18.88 8.26
CA HIS A 57 0.99 19.88 8.54
C HIS A 57 1.22 20.57 9.88
N LYS A 58 1.62 19.82 10.92
CA LYS A 58 1.86 20.34 12.28
C LYS A 58 3.06 21.26 12.34
N GLU A 59 4.18 20.87 11.74
CA GLU A 59 5.46 21.56 11.84
C GLU A 59 5.63 22.66 10.79
N TYR A 60 5.10 22.46 9.57
CA TYR A 60 5.32 23.35 8.43
C TYR A 60 4.03 23.92 7.84
N GLY A 61 2.85 23.60 8.40
CA GLY A 61 1.57 24.11 7.90
C GLY A 61 1.11 23.51 6.57
N VAL A 62 1.84 22.53 6.00
CA VAL A 62 1.57 22.00 4.66
C VAL A 62 0.18 21.34 4.61
N PRO A 63 -0.77 21.86 3.81
CA PRO A 63 -2.08 21.23 3.62
C PRO A 63 -1.97 19.93 2.81
N TYR A 64 -2.92 19.02 3.05
CA TYR A 64 -2.97 17.77 2.30
C TYR A 64 -4.37 17.17 2.21
N ALA A 65 -4.56 16.33 1.18
CA ALA A 65 -5.69 15.43 1.03
C ALA A 65 -5.20 14.00 0.73
N VAL A 66 -5.82 13.01 1.38
CA VAL A 66 -5.59 11.60 1.09
C VAL A 66 -6.83 11.01 0.43
N ILE A 67 -6.65 10.48 -0.77
CA ILE A 67 -7.66 9.84 -1.62
C ILE A 67 -7.49 8.32 -1.50
N ASP A 68 -8.54 7.63 -1.05
CA ASP A 68 -8.63 6.18 -1.14
C ASP A 68 -9.02 5.78 -2.57
N ALA A 69 -8.02 5.39 -3.37
CA ALA A 69 -8.23 5.01 -4.76
C ALA A 69 -9.10 3.76 -4.88
N ARG A 70 -9.00 2.82 -3.92
CA ARG A 70 -9.83 1.62 -3.91
C ARG A 70 -11.30 1.97 -3.73
N ALA A 71 -11.60 2.90 -2.83
CA ALA A 71 -12.96 3.35 -2.59
C ALA A 71 -13.53 4.17 -3.76
N ALA A 72 -12.74 5.08 -4.35
CA ALA A 72 -13.12 5.83 -5.54
C ALA A 72 -13.50 4.90 -6.70
N THR A 73 -12.68 3.90 -6.99
CA THR A 73 -12.95 2.89 -8.03
C THR A 73 -14.13 1.98 -7.67
N SER A 74 -14.38 1.72 -6.38
CA SER A 74 -15.53 0.92 -5.96
C SER A 74 -16.86 1.66 -6.17
N LEU A 75 -16.88 2.99 -6.01
CA LEU A 75 -18.05 3.82 -6.27
C LEU A 75 -18.28 4.05 -7.77
N ASN A 76 -17.21 4.26 -8.53
CA ASN A 76 -17.29 4.38 -9.98
C ASN A 76 -16.00 3.87 -10.63
N SER A 77 -16.02 2.61 -11.05
CA SER A 77 -14.84 1.99 -11.65
C SER A 77 -14.47 2.61 -12.99
N LYS A 78 -15.46 3.05 -13.78
CA LYS A 78 -15.25 3.61 -15.12
C LYS A 78 -14.65 5.02 -15.07
N TYR A 79 -15.12 5.85 -14.14
CA TYR A 79 -14.74 7.27 -14.05
C TYR A 79 -14.40 7.70 -12.61
N PRO A 80 -13.39 7.09 -11.95
CA PRO A 80 -13.02 7.40 -10.57
C PRO A 80 -12.57 8.85 -10.38
N GLN A 81 -12.01 9.49 -11.41
CA GLN A 81 -11.61 10.91 -11.41
C GLN A 81 -12.77 11.87 -11.12
N ARG A 82 -14.01 11.52 -11.48
CA ARG A 82 -15.19 12.34 -11.14
C ARG A 82 -15.48 12.31 -9.64
N ILE A 83 -15.39 11.10 -9.07
CA ILE A 83 -15.58 10.87 -7.63
C ILE A 83 -14.48 11.57 -6.82
N ILE A 84 -13.25 11.56 -7.33
CA ILE A 84 -12.12 12.27 -6.74
C ILE A 84 -12.32 13.79 -6.81
N ALA A 85 -12.73 14.32 -7.95
CA ALA A 85 -13.01 15.75 -8.13
C ALA A 85 -14.09 16.25 -7.17
N GLU A 86 -15.21 15.51 -7.06
CA GLU A 86 -16.28 15.80 -6.12
C GLU A 86 -15.80 15.80 -4.67
N GLY A 87 -14.96 14.83 -4.31
CA GLY A 87 -14.38 14.74 -2.98
C GLY A 87 -13.49 15.95 -2.67
N LEU A 88 -12.55 16.27 -3.57
CA LEU A 88 -11.62 17.39 -3.38
C LEU A 88 -12.37 18.72 -3.33
N HIS A 89 -13.35 18.91 -4.21
CA HIS A 89 -14.20 20.09 -4.20
C HIS A 89 -14.94 20.28 -2.87
N LYS A 90 -15.57 19.21 -2.34
CA LYS A 90 -16.22 19.26 -1.01
C LYS A 90 -15.24 19.54 0.12
N ALA A 91 -14.04 18.97 0.04
CA ALA A 91 -12.96 19.20 1.00
C ALA A 91 -12.54 20.67 1.04
N ILE A 92 -12.35 21.29 -0.12
CA ILE A 92 -11.98 22.71 -0.24
C ILE A 92 -13.08 23.62 0.33
N LEU A 93 -14.35 23.31 0.06
CA LEU A 93 -15.49 24.10 0.54
C LEU A 93 -15.80 23.93 2.03
N GLY A 94 -15.14 23.00 2.74
CA GLY A 94 -15.39 22.75 4.16
C GLY A 94 -16.82 22.28 4.48
N LYS A 95 -17.59 21.83 3.48
CA LYS A 95 -19.03 21.50 3.58
C LYS A 95 -19.34 20.11 4.19
N GLY A 96 -18.46 19.59 5.04
CA GLY A 96 -18.69 18.35 5.81
C GLY A 96 -18.07 17.07 5.24
N PHE A 97 -18.22 15.99 6.00
CA PHE A 97 -17.48 14.71 5.89
C PHE A 97 -17.56 14.05 4.50
N VAL A 98 -16.43 13.97 3.81
CA VAL A 98 -16.27 13.16 2.59
C VAL A 98 -15.82 11.74 2.97
N GLY A 99 -16.61 11.09 3.82
CA GLY A 99 -16.34 9.71 4.22
C GLY A 99 -16.29 8.76 3.04
N GLY A 100 -15.29 7.89 3.00
CA GLY A 100 -15.18 6.81 2.03
C GLY A 100 -14.17 7.06 0.91
N ILE A 101 -14.17 8.22 0.26
CA ILE A 101 -13.24 8.53 -0.86
C ILE A 101 -12.03 9.31 -0.38
N ILE A 102 -12.26 10.29 0.50
CA ILE A 102 -11.21 11.12 1.07
C ILE A 102 -11.12 10.79 2.54
N SER A 103 -10.07 10.08 2.87
CA SER A 103 -9.89 9.50 4.20
C SER A 103 -9.36 10.50 5.21
N LYS A 104 -8.67 11.57 4.76
CA LYS A 104 -8.21 12.67 5.63
C LYS A 104 -7.92 13.94 4.83
N VAL A 105 -8.35 15.09 5.34
CA VAL A 105 -8.03 16.43 4.81
C VAL A 105 -7.60 17.34 5.94
N ARG A 106 -6.50 18.08 5.75
CA ARG A 106 -6.10 19.16 6.66
C ARG A 106 -5.63 20.36 5.85
N GLY A 107 -6.08 21.55 6.25
CA GLY A 107 -5.57 22.81 5.71
C GLY A 107 -6.04 23.23 4.32
N ILE A 108 -6.88 22.46 3.62
CA ILE A 108 -7.44 22.90 2.33
C ILE A 108 -8.62 23.88 2.57
N LYS A 109 -8.32 25.06 3.08
CA LYS A 109 -9.20 26.23 3.08
C LYS A 109 -8.47 27.34 2.35
N LEU A 110 -8.70 27.40 1.04
CA LEU A 110 -7.96 28.29 0.17
C LEU A 110 -8.56 29.69 0.29
N SER A 111 -7.79 30.63 0.84
CA SER A 111 -8.23 32.01 1.02
C SER A 111 -8.27 32.73 -0.33
N GLY A 112 -9.32 33.51 -0.59
CA GLY A 112 -9.45 34.30 -1.83
C GLY A 112 -9.95 33.53 -3.05
N ILE A 113 -10.39 32.29 -2.88
CA ILE A 113 -10.94 31.48 -3.97
C ILE A 113 -12.47 31.47 -3.89
N GLU A 114 -13.11 32.14 -4.84
CA GLU A 114 -14.54 32.02 -5.09
C GLU A 114 -14.81 30.78 -5.96
N PHE A 115 -15.21 29.68 -5.33
CA PHE A 115 -15.80 28.57 -6.07
C PHE A 115 -17.22 28.95 -6.49
N GLU A 116 -17.38 29.37 -7.73
CA GLU A 116 -18.70 29.53 -8.30
C GLU A 116 -19.38 28.15 -8.39
N LEU A 117 -20.46 27.97 -7.62
CA LEU A 117 -21.32 26.80 -7.70
C LEU A 117 -22.19 26.90 -8.95
N HIS A 118 -21.55 26.82 -10.12
CA HIS A 118 -22.28 26.48 -11.33
C HIS A 118 -22.72 25.04 -11.14
N GLY A 119 -24.01 24.73 -11.16
CA GLY A 119 -24.59 23.42 -10.84
C GLY A 119 -24.17 22.23 -11.72
N LYS A 120 -22.97 22.26 -12.32
CA LYS A 120 -22.27 21.17 -13.00
C LYS A 120 -21.38 20.40 -12.00
N PRO A 121 -21.15 19.10 -12.25
CA PRO A 121 -20.19 18.34 -11.45
C PRO A 121 -18.78 18.95 -11.60
N PRO A 122 -17.99 19.03 -10.51
CA PRO A 122 -16.66 19.64 -10.56
C PRO A 122 -15.73 18.84 -11.47
N ASN A 123 -15.00 19.54 -12.32
CA ASN A 123 -13.95 18.94 -13.13
C ASN A 123 -12.66 18.80 -12.30
N ILE A 124 -12.00 17.64 -12.36
CA ILE A 124 -10.76 17.39 -11.61
C ILE A 124 -9.67 18.40 -11.97
N THR A 125 -9.56 18.81 -13.24
CA THR A 125 -8.54 19.78 -13.67
C THR A 125 -8.80 21.16 -13.09
N GLU A 126 -10.07 21.59 -13.06
CA GLU A 126 -10.46 22.88 -12.48
C GLU A 126 -10.16 22.89 -10.97
N VAL A 127 -10.59 21.85 -10.26
CA VAL A 127 -10.34 21.71 -8.81
C VAL A 127 -8.84 21.75 -8.49
N LEU A 128 -8.02 21.05 -9.27
CA LEU A 128 -6.57 21.02 -9.08
C LEU A 128 -5.89 22.34 -9.46
N SER A 129 -6.30 23.00 -10.54
CA SER A 129 -5.80 24.34 -10.89
C SER A 129 -6.10 25.34 -9.78
N THR A 130 -7.32 25.31 -9.24
CA THR A 130 -7.71 26.17 -8.12
C THR A 130 -6.89 25.89 -6.86
N ILE A 131 -6.59 24.62 -6.55
CA ILE A 131 -5.65 24.29 -5.47
C ILE A 131 -4.28 24.92 -5.74
N ASN A 132 -3.76 24.80 -6.95
CA ASN A 132 -2.46 25.33 -7.32
C ASN A 132 -2.37 26.86 -7.27
N GLU A 133 -3.45 27.58 -7.60
CA GLU A 133 -3.52 29.06 -7.58
C GLU A 133 -3.39 29.66 -6.18
N SER A 134 -3.63 28.88 -5.12
CA SER A 134 -3.51 29.34 -3.73
C SER A 134 -2.07 29.72 -3.31
N ASN A 135 -1.06 29.37 -4.10
CA ASN A 135 0.37 29.51 -3.80
C ASN A 135 0.88 28.73 -2.59
N ASP A 136 0.02 27.95 -1.92
CA ASP A 136 0.42 27.02 -0.87
C ASP A 136 0.82 25.67 -1.48
N LEU A 137 1.92 25.10 -0.98
CA LEU A 137 2.28 23.72 -1.31
C LEU A 137 1.21 22.77 -0.77
N VAL A 138 0.56 21.99 -1.62
CA VAL A 138 -0.47 21.02 -1.24
C VAL A 138 -0.04 19.61 -1.61
N ILE A 139 -0.11 18.68 -0.65
CA ILE A 139 0.14 17.27 -0.91
C ILE A 139 -1.17 16.55 -1.21
N ILE A 140 -1.25 15.92 -2.39
CA ILE A 140 -2.37 15.06 -2.77
C ILE A 140 -1.86 13.63 -2.86
N ALA A 141 -2.30 12.81 -1.91
CA ALA A 141 -1.90 11.42 -1.81
C ALA A 141 -3.00 10.47 -2.31
N PHE A 142 -2.63 9.49 -3.12
CA PHE A 142 -3.49 8.41 -3.60
C PHE A 142 -3.09 7.11 -2.90
N ASP A 143 -3.86 6.70 -1.89
CA ASP A 143 -3.64 5.46 -1.17
C ASP A 143 -4.17 4.26 -1.98
N GLU A 144 -3.34 3.23 -2.15
CA GLU A 144 -3.58 2.06 -3.00
C GLU A 144 -3.87 2.44 -4.47
N ALA A 145 -3.06 3.35 -5.01
CA ALA A 145 -3.22 3.97 -6.33
C ALA A 145 -3.32 2.96 -7.48
N GLN A 146 -2.82 1.72 -7.32
CA GLN A 146 -2.95 0.69 -8.35
C GLN A 146 -4.40 0.36 -8.72
N TYR A 147 -5.40 0.67 -7.89
CA TYR A 147 -6.81 0.49 -8.24
C TYR A 147 -7.30 1.47 -9.31
N LEU A 148 -6.61 2.58 -9.52
CA LEU A 148 -6.93 3.55 -10.56
C LEU A 148 -6.75 2.99 -11.99
N ARG A 149 -6.00 1.90 -12.16
CA ARG A 149 -5.84 1.18 -13.43
C ARG A 149 -7.15 0.68 -14.05
N PHE A 150 -8.21 0.59 -13.25
CA PHE A 150 -9.53 0.15 -13.70
C PHE A 150 -10.36 1.27 -14.35
N SER A 151 -9.88 2.52 -14.29
CA SER A 151 -10.45 3.66 -15.00
C SER A 151 -10.52 3.41 -16.52
N ASN A 152 -11.59 3.87 -17.16
CA ASN A 152 -11.67 3.89 -18.63
C ASN A 152 -10.73 4.92 -19.25
N GLU A 153 -10.38 5.96 -18.48
CA GLU A 153 -9.44 6.99 -18.87
C GLU A 153 -8.04 6.69 -18.31
N ASP A 154 -7.03 7.02 -19.11
CA ASP A 154 -5.63 6.95 -18.69
C ASP A 154 -5.30 8.10 -17.74
N LEU A 155 -5.49 7.88 -16.43
CA LEU A 155 -5.20 8.87 -15.40
C LEU A 155 -3.72 9.24 -15.29
N THR A 156 -2.80 8.46 -15.87
CA THR A 156 -1.38 8.85 -15.91
C THR A 156 -1.16 10.14 -16.70
N ARG A 157 -2.04 10.45 -17.68
CA ARG A 157 -2.04 11.74 -18.39
C ARG A 157 -2.41 12.91 -17.48
N LEU A 158 -3.38 12.71 -16.59
CA LEU A 158 -3.73 13.70 -15.57
C LEU A 158 -2.56 13.94 -14.64
N PHE A 159 -1.92 12.87 -14.13
CA PHE A 159 -0.77 13.00 -13.24
C PHE A 159 0.43 13.67 -13.92
N ALA A 160 0.70 13.33 -15.18
CA ALA A 160 1.71 14.01 -15.99
C ALA A 160 1.44 15.51 -16.10
N TRP A 161 0.20 15.91 -16.42
CA TRP A 161 -0.20 17.32 -16.47
C TRP A 161 0.00 18.05 -15.14
N ILE A 162 -0.37 17.41 -14.01
CA ILE A 162 -0.16 17.98 -12.67
C ILE A 162 1.34 18.23 -12.43
N LEU A 163 2.18 17.23 -12.70
CA LEU A 163 3.63 17.34 -12.45
C LEU A 163 4.31 18.39 -13.33
N ASP A 164 3.79 18.62 -14.54
CA ASP A 164 4.35 19.58 -15.50
C ASP A 164 3.88 21.02 -15.22
N THR A 165 2.64 21.18 -14.77
CA THR A 165 1.93 22.49 -14.79
C THR A 165 1.62 23.03 -13.40
N LEU A 166 1.40 22.15 -12.41
CA LEU A 166 0.90 22.54 -11.09
C LEU A 166 2.03 22.45 -10.05
N HIS A 167 2.91 23.45 -10.07
CA HIS A 167 4.14 23.49 -9.26
C HIS A 167 3.91 23.48 -7.73
N ASN A 168 2.70 23.85 -7.29
CA ASN A 168 2.34 23.85 -5.88
C ASN A 168 1.71 22.52 -5.42
N ILE A 169 1.58 21.53 -6.31
CA ILE A 169 1.01 20.22 -5.98
C ILE A 169 2.10 19.15 -5.93
N VAL A 170 2.16 18.43 -4.81
CA VAL A 170 2.97 17.22 -4.65
C VAL A 170 2.06 16.00 -4.74
N LEU A 171 2.40 15.08 -5.63
CA LEU A 171 1.72 13.80 -5.76
C LEU A 171 2.44 12.72 -4.95
N VAL A 172 1.67 11.99 -4.14
CA VAL A 172 2.14 10.80 -3.42
C VAL A 172 1.29 9.61 -3.81
N PHE A 173 1.91 8.54 -4.28
CA PHE A 173 1.21 7.30 -4.62
C PHE A 173 1.63 6.22 -3.65
N THR A 174 0.68 5.52 -3.01
CA THR A 174 0.99 4.30 -2.27
C THR A 174 0.53 3.07 -3.05
N GLY A 175 1.23 1.95 -2.88
CA GLY A 175 0.77 0.68 -3.46
C GLY A 175 1.26 -0.52 -2.69
N SER A 176 0.33 -1.44 -2.42
CA SER A 176 0.66 -2.73 -1.81
C SER A 176 1.03 -3.82 -2.82
N GLN A 177 0.55 -3.69 -4.05
CA GLN A 177 0.88 -4.57 -5.18
C GLN A 177 1.88 -3.81 -6.05
N VAL A 178 3.17 -3.88 -5.68
CA VAL A 178 4.22 -3.02 -6.25
C VAL A 178 4.26 -3.14 -7.77
N GLY A 179 4.38 -4.35 -8.32
CA GLY A 179 4.43 -4.51 -9.77
C GLY A 179 3.14 -4.09 -10.48
N VAL A 180 1.97 -4.21 -9.85
CA VAL A 180 0.71 -3.68 -10.41
C VAL A 180 0.71 -2.15 -10.43
N LEU A 181 1.27 -1.49 -9.41
CA LEU A 181 1.43 -0.04 -9.40
C LEU A 181 2.43 0.42 -10.47
N GLU A 182 3.59 -0.24 -10.58
CA GLU A 182 4.60 0.05 -11.60
C GLU A 182 4.02 -0.10 -13.01
N ASN A 183 3.30 -1.20 -13.28
CA ASN A 183 2.63 -1.43 -14.55
C ASN A 183 1.50 -0.43 -14.86
N PHE A 184 0.93 0.20 -13.83
CA PHE A 184 -0.05 1.27 -14.00
C PHE A 184 0.64 2.60 -14.33
N LEU A 185 1.66 2.98 -13.57
CA LEU A 185 2.35 4.27 -13.75
C LEU A 185 3.26 4.30 -14.99
N ARG A 186 3.84 3.16 -15.38
CA ARG A 186 4.67 2.96 -16.58
C ARG A 186 5.83 3.97 -16.70
N ILE A 187 6.47 4.31 -15.58
CA ILE A 187 7.50 5.37 -15.54
C ILE A 187 8.77 5.05 -16.34
N ASP A 188 9.02 3.78 -16.64
CA ASP A 188 10.16 3.31 -17.44
C ASP A 188 9.83 3.09 -18.95
N ASP A 189 8.58 3.33 -19.37
CA ASP A 189 8.15 3.15 -20.75
C ASP A 189 8.20 4.48 -21.53
N GLY A 190 9.09 4.59 -22.52
CA GLY A 190 9.28 5.81 -23.31
C GLY A 190 8.04 6.38 -24.00
N ASN A 191 6.95 5.60 -24.13
CA ASN A 191 5.68 6.06 -24.70
C ASN A 191 4.62 6.40 -23.63
N ALA A 192 4.92 6.22 -22.35
CA ALA A 192 3.98 6.47 -21.26
C ALA A 192 3.98 7.95 -20.84
N PRO A 193 2.82 8.49 -20.42
CA PRO A 193 2.72 9.89 -20.02
C PRO A 193 3.67 10.31 -18.91
N LEU A 194 3.96 9.43 -17.95
CA LEU A 194 4.80 9.74 -16.78
C LEU A 194 6.31 9.53 -17.02
N PHE A 195 6.72 9.00 -18.17
CA PHE A 195 8.13 8.75 -18.47
C PHE A 195 9.01 10.00 -18.36
N GLY A 196 10.22 9.83 -17.84
CA GLY A 196 11.23 10.90 -17.72
C GLY A 196 11.03 11.87 -16.55
N ARG A 197 9.96 11.72 -15.75
CA ARG A 197 9.75 12.51 -14.53
C ARG A 197 10.45 11.85 -13.35
N TYR A 198 11.24 12.64 -12.63
CA TYR A 198 11.99 12.16 -11.48
C TYR A 198 11.07 11.82 -10.31
N GLU A 199 11.04 10.55 -9.93
CA GLU A 199 10.25 10.03 -8.81
C GLU A 199 11.11 9.75 -7.57
N VAL A 200 10.54 10.00 -6.39
CA VAL A 200 11.14 9.64 -5.11
C VAL A 200 10.52 8.32 -4.65
N ARG A 201 11.33 7.26 -4.61
CA ARG A 201 10.89 5.92 -4.18
C ARG A 201 11.19 5.72 -2.70
N ILE A 202 10.14 5.44 -1.91
CA ILE A 202 10.25 5.08 -0.49
C ILE A 202 9.66 3.68 -0.36
N SER A 203 10.52 2.69 -0.10
CA SER A 203 10.08 1.31 0.15
C SER A 203 10.02 1.07 1.64
N LEU A 204 8.88 0.57 2.13
CA LEU A 204 8.72 0.14 3.51
C LEU A 204 9.01 -1.37 3.59
N PRO A 205 10.17 -1.79 4.13
CA PRO A 205 10.48 -3.20 4.32
C PRO A 205 9.70 -3.80 5.48
N ARG A 206 9.69 -5.13 5.56
CA ARG A 206 9.32 -5.87 6.78
C ARG A 206 10.35 -5.58 7.86
N PHE A 207 9.92 -5.68 9.11
CA PHE A 207 10.86 -5.70 10.21
C PHE A 207 11.74 -6.93 10.10
N ASN A 208 13.03 -6.74 10.29
CA ASN A 208 13.93 -7.85 10.50
C ASN A 208 13.61 -8.56 11.85
N PRO A 209 14.17 -9.74 12.13
CA PRO A 209 13.86 -10.46 13.36
C PRO A 209 14.10 -9.65 14.64
N SER A 210 15.19 -8.87 14.70
CA SER A 210 15.53 -8.03 15.85
C SER A 210 14.55 -6.86 16.01
N GLU A 211 14.18 -6.19 14.92
CA GLU A 211 13.17 -5.14 14.92
C GLU A 211 11.80 -5.66 15.36
N SER A 212 11.44 -6.88 14.93
CA SER A 212 10.18 -7.53 15.30
C SER A 212 10.13 -7.86 16.79
N LEU A 213 11.24 -8.38 17.33
CA LEU A 213 11.37 -8.69 18.75
C LEU A 213 11.27 -7.42 19.60
N GLU A 214 12.02 -6.38 19.20
CA GLU A 214 12.01 -5.08 19.88
C GLU A 214 10.63 -4.40 19.82
N PHE A 215 9.95 -4.48 18.68
CA PHE A 215 8.58 -3.98 18.53
C PHE A 215 7.61 -4.64 19.51
N LEU A 216 7.67 -5.97 19.62
CA LEU A 216 6.84 -6.74 20.55
C LEU A 216 7.19 -6.40 22.00
N ARG A 217 8.48 -6.39 22.35
CA ARG A 217 8.97 -6.07 23.70
C ARG A 217 8.47 -4.71 24.17
N ARG A 218 8.70 -3.65 23.38
CA ARG A 218 8.19 -2.30 23.69
C ARG A 218 6.68 -2.26 23.79
N GLY A 219 5.99 -2.97 22.90
CA GLY A 219 4.53 -3.02 22.90
C GLY A 219 3.97 -3.62 24.19
N PHE A 220 4.59 -4.65 24.76
CA PHE A 220 4.18 -5.19 26.07
C PHE A 220 4.53 -4.27 27.23
N GLU A 221 5.70 -3.62 27.18
CA GLU A 221 6.15 -2.66 28.20
C GLU A 221 5.20 -1.48 28.36
N GLU A 222 4.65 -0.96 27.26
CA GLU A 222 3.62 0.10 27.30
C GLU A 222 2.35 -0.28 28.07
N TYR A 223 2.09 -1.59 28.24
CA TYR A 223 0.99 -2.14 29.02
C TYR A 223 1.46 -2.72 30.37
N GLY A 224 2.67 -2.39 30.81
CA GLY A 224 3.23 -2.84 32.09
C GLY A 224 3.51 -4.35 32.15
N SER A 225 3.60 -5.02 31.01
CA SER A 225 3.87 -6.45 30.91
C SER A 225 5.30 -6.71 30.43
N SER A 226 6.04 -7.56 31.13
CA SER A 226 7.34 -8.08 30.66
C SER A 226 7.17 -9.48 30.10
N MET A 227 7.66 -9.73 28.89
CA MET A 227 7.60 -11.05 28.24
C MET A 227 9.01 -11.64 28.09
N ASP A 228 9.14 -12.95 28.29
CA ASP A 228 10.39 -13.67 27.97
C ASP A 228 10.59 -13.67 26.44
N GLU A 229 11.77 -13.25 25.98
CA GLU A 229 12.13 -13.25 24.55
C GLU A 229 11.95 -14.62 23.90
N ARG A 230 12.13 -15.71 24.66
CA ARG A 230 11.92 -17.07 24.19
C ARG A 230 10.48 -17.35 23.78
N GLU A 231 9.50 -16.67 24.40
CA GLU A 231 8.09 -16.76 23.98
C GLU A 231 7.80 -16.00 22.68
N LEU A 232 8.60 -14.96 22.39
CA LEU A 232 8.42 -14.09 21.21
C LEU A 232 9.11 -14.63 19.95
N LEU A 233 10.17 -15.42 20.08
CA LEU A 233 10.88 -16.00 18.92
C LEU A 233 9.97 -16.80 17.97
N PRO A 234 9.07 -17.70 18.45
CA PRO A 234 8.12 -18.39 17.58
C PRO A 234 7.18 -17.45 16.81
N VAL A 235 6.83 -16.32 17.41
CA VAL A 235 5.96 -15.29 16.84
C VAL A 235 6.67 -14.60 15.68
N VAL A 236 7.90 -14.16 15.90
CA VAL A 236 8.74 -13.51 14.87
C VAL A 236 8.91 -14.43 13.67
N ASN A 237 9.24 -15.71 13.90
CA ASN A 237 9.39 -16.72 12.84
C ASN A 237 8.07 -17.03 12.11
N THR A 238 6.93 -16.81 12.75
CA THR A 238 5.62 -17.14 12.19
C THR A 238 4.97 -15.98 11.43
N LEU A 239 5.14 -14.75 11.93
CA LEU A 239 4.50 -13.54 11.41
C LEU A 239 5.43 -12.68 10.55
N ASP A 240 6.72 -13.06 10.50
CA ASP A 240 7.74 -12.57 9.55
C ASP A 240 7.85 -11.05 9.47
N GLY A 241 7.81 -10.39 10.63
CA GLY A 241 8.06 -8.96 10.73
C GLY A 241 7.08 -8.06 10.00
N VAL A 242 5.88 -8.53 9.67
CA VAL A 242 4.81 -7.68 9.14
C VAL A 242 4.15 -6.94 10.33
N PRO A 243 4.32 -5.61 10.47
CA PRO A 243 3.88 -4.86 11.65
C PRO A 243 2.41 -5.05 11.97
N GLY A 244 1.52 -5.06 10.96
CA GLY A 244 0.09 -5.27 11.20
C GLY A 244 -0.24 -6.62 11.83
N TRP A 245 0.50 -7.69 11.52
CA TRP A 245 0.32 -8.98 12.19
C TRP A 245 0.85 -8.97 13.62
N LEU A 246 2.00 -8.32 13.86
CA LEU A 246 2.57 -8.16 15.20
C LEU A 246 1.65 -7.35 16.12
N VAL A 247 1.03 -6.28 15.60
CA VAL A 247 0.03 -5.48 16.34
C VAL A 247 -1.17 -6.33 16.74
N HIS A 248 -1.73 -7.12 15.82
CA HIS A 248 -2.86 -8.00 16.14
C HIS A 248 -2.48 -9.09 17.14
N TYR A 249 -1.28 -9.67 17.03
CA TYR A 249 -0.77 -10.63 18.02
C TYR A 249 -0.66 -9.99 19.41
N GLY A 250 -0.02 -8.82 19.51
CA GLY A 250 0.13 -8.09 20.76
C GLY A 250 -1.21 -7.74 21.40
N ALA A 251 -2.16 -7.21 20.62
CA ALA A 251 -3.52 -6.95 21.09
C ALA A 251 -4.21 -8.22 21.64
N HIS A 252 -4.11 -9.35 20.93
CA HIS A 252 -4.68 -10.61 21.41
C HIS A 252 -4.05 -11.10 22.73
N ARG A 253 -2.75 -10.90 22.92
CA ARG A 253 -2.06 -11.23 24.18
C ARG A 253 -2.50 -10.32 25.33
N ILE A 254 -2.67 -9.02 25.07
CA ILE A 254 -3.18 -8.06 26.06
C ILE A 254 -4.62 -8.39 26.46
N ASP A 255 -5.45 -8.86 25.52
CA ASP A 255 -6.82 -9.32 25.78
C ASP A 255 -6.89 -10.65 26.56
N GLY A 256 -5.75 -11.24 26.93
CA GLY A 256 -5.65 -12.41 27.81
C GLY A 256 -5.50 -13.76 27.09
N LEU A 257 -5.31 -13.78 25.77
CA LEU A 257 -5.06 -15.05 25.05
C LEU A 257 -3.66 -15.59 25.33
N THR A 258 -3.55 -16.92 25.32
CA THR A 258 -2.25 -17.61 25.32
C THR A 258 -1.46 -17.35 24.02
N ASN A 259 -0.18 -17.74 23.99
CA ASN A 259 0.69 -17.47 22.85
C ASN A 259 0.18 -18.20 21.60
N GLU A 260 -0.16 -19.47 21.79
CA GLU A 260 -0.70 -20.36 20.79
C GLU A 260 -2.05 -19.85 20.25
N GLU A 261 -2.96 -19.45 21.14
CA GLU A 261 -4.27 -18.90 20.74
C GLU A 261 -4.12 -17.59 19.96
N ALA A 262 -3.26 -16.68 20.42
CA ALA A 262 -3.04 -15.40 19.74
C ALA A 262 -2.45 -15.60 18.33
N ILE A 263 -1.47 -16.51 18.19
CA ILE A 263 -0.90 -16.87 16.89
C ILE A 263 -1.98 -17.44 15.96
N GLU A 264 -2.79 -18.39 16.45
CA GLU A 264 -3.82 -19.03 15.63
C GLU A 264 -4.89 -18.03 15.18
N GLN A 265 -5.30 -17.08 16.03
CA GLN A 265 -6.23 -16.01 15.65
C GLN A 265 -5.66 -15.11 14.56
N VAL A 266 -4.37 -14.75 14.65
CA VAL A 266 -3.69 -13.96 13.63
C VAL A 266 -3.61 -14.73 12.32
N LEU A 267 -3.22 -16.00 12.35
CA LEU A 267 -3.15 -16.86 11.16
C LEU A 267 -4.53 -17.04 10.51
N LYS A 268 -5.59 -17.24 11.30
CA LYS A 268 -6.97 -17.33 10.79
C LYS A 268 -7.39 -16.08 10.04
N LYS A 269 -7.16 -14.90 10.63
CA LYS A 269 -7.43 -13.62 9.95
C LYS A 269 -6.59 -13.51 8.68
N ALA A 270 -5.30 -13.82 8.76
CA ALA A 270 -4.42 -13.73 7.61
C ALA A 270 -4.86 -14.62 6.45
N MET A 271 -5.31 -15.85 6.71
CA MET A 271 -5.91 -16.71 5.69
C MET A 271 -7.05 -16.04 4.94
N ILE A 272 -8.02 -15.45 5.66
CA ILE A 272 -9.16 -14.75 5.06
C ILE A 272 -8.70 -13.56 4.20
N TYR A 273 -7.69 -12.81 4.65
CA TYR A 273 -7.14 -11.69 3.90
C TYR A 273 -6.48 -12.14 2.61
N VAL A 274 -5.63 -13.17 2.68
CA VAL A 274 -4.94 -13.74 1.53
C VAL A 274 -5.94 -14.24 0.49
N GLU A 275 -6.94 -15.00 0.93
CA GLU A 275 -8.00 -15.47 0.04
C GLU A 275 -8.76 -14.31 -0.61
N THR A 276 -9.05 -13.26 0.15
CA THR A 276 -9.78 -12.09 -0.37
C THR A 276 -8.98 -11.34 -1.43
N GLU A 277 -7.68 -11.14 -1.22
CA GLU A 277 -6.81 -10.49 -2.22
C GLU A 277 -6.60 -11.39 -3.45
N PHE A 278 -6.59 -12.71 -3.27
CA PHE A 278 -6.42 -13.66 -4.37
C PHE A 278 -7.66 -13.84 -5.25
N LYS A 279 -8.85 -13.39 -4.80
CA LYS A 279 -10.12 -13.50 -5.54
C LYS A 279 -10.04 -12.94 -6.97
N GLU A 280 -9.30 -11.85 -7.19
CA GLU A 280 -9.13 -11.27 -8.52
C GLU A 280 -8.43 -12.26 -9.46
N LEU A 281 -7.38 -12.93 -8.99
CA LEU A 281 -6.64 -13.93 -9.76
C LEU A 281 -7.46 -15.20 -10.00
N ASP A 282 -8.22 -15.67 -9.00
CA ASP A 282 -9.12 -16.82 -9.18
C ASP A 282 -10.17 -16.57 -10.27
N ARG A 283 -10.77 -15.37 -10.28
CA ARG A 283 -11.75 -14.98 -11.30
C ARG A 283 -11.15 -14.95 -12.71
N LEU A 284 -9.87 -14.62 -12.83
CA LEU A 284 -9.16 -14.62 -14.11
C LEU A 284 -8.80 -16.03 -14.58
N SER A 285 -8.32 -16.89 -13.68
CA SER A 285 -8.03 -18.29 -14.00
C SER A 285 -7.77 -19.13 -12.75
N PRO A 286 -8.34 -20.34 -12.63
CA PRO A 286 -8.03 -21.26 -11.54
C PRO A 286 -6.56 -21.74 -11.54
N ARG A 287 -5.84 -21.54 -12.65
CA ARG A 287 -4.42 -21.90 -12.77
C ARG A 287 -3.52 -21.09 -11.82
N TYR A 288 -3.87 -19.84 -11.51
CA TYR A 288 -3.10 -19.05 -10.55
C TYR A 288 -3.02 -19.74 -9.19
N ARG A 289 -4.16 -20.20 -8.67
CA ARG A 289 -4.22 -20.95 -7.41
C ARG A 289 -3.43 -22.25 -7.48
N LYS A 290 -3.56 -22.99 -8.59
CA LYS A 290 -2.80 -24.23 -8.80
C LYS A 290 -1.28 -23.99 -8.82
N ILE A 291 -0.82 -22.90 -9.43
CA ILE A 291 0.59 -22.48 -9.39
C ILE A 291 1.00 -22.20 -7.94
N MET A 292 0.26 -21.39 -7.21
CA MET A 292 0.59 -21.04 -5.82
C MET A 292 0.69 -22.27 -4.91
N ARG A 293 -0.27 -23.20 -5.00
CA ARG A 293 -0.23 -24.48 -4.26
C ARG A 293 0.98 -25.33 -4.66
N THR A 294 1.31 -25.35 -5.95
CA THR A 294 2.49 -26.06 -6.45
C THR A 294 3.76 -25.45 -5.88
N VAL A 295 3.93 -24.13 -5.92
CA VAL A 295 5.09 -23.44 -5.38
C VAL A 295 5.20 -23.67 -3.87
N ALA A 296 4.10 -23.58 -3.13
CA ALA A 296 4.09 -23.85 -1.69
C ALA A 296 4.55 -25.28 -1.36
N ARG A 297 4.08 -26.28 -2.13
CA ARG A 297 4.49 -27.68 -1.97
C ARG A 297 5.96 -27.92 -2.34
N LEU A 298 6.42 -27.34 -3.45
CA LEU A 298 7.78 -27.55 -3.95
C LEU A 298 8.84 -26.76 -3.17
N SER A 299 8.46 -25.65 -2.54
CA SER A 299 9.36 -24.80 -1.76
C SER A 299 9.39 -25.18 -0.27
N GLU A 300 9.20 -26.47 0.04
CA GLU A 300 9.28 -26.98 1.40
C GLU A 300 10.64 -26.62 2.04
N GLY A 301 10.61 -26.13 3.28
CA GLY A 301 11.81 -25.64 3.98
C GLY A 301 12.29 -24.24 3.56
N GLY A 302 11.50 -23.44 2.82
CA GLY A 302 11.83 -22.05 2.50
C GLY A 302 12.77 -21.87 1.29
N SER A 303 12.81 -22.86 0.40
CA SER A 303 13.63 -22.86 -0.79
C SER A 303 12.96 -22.11 -1.96
N TYR A 304 12.65 -22.80 -3.05
CA TYR A 304 12.07 -22.24 -4.25
C TYR A 304 11.52 -23.35 -5.16
N ALA A 305 10.59 -22.99 -6.03
CA ALA A 305 10.12 -23.83 -7.12
C ALA A 305 10.78 -23.41 -8.44
N ARG A 306 11.22 -24.40 -9.22
CA ARG A 306 11.75 -24.17 -10.58
C ARG A 306 10.63 -24.08 -11.60
N TRP A 307 10.83 -23.25 -12.62
CA TRP A 307 9.87 -23.02 -13.71
C TRP A 307 9.38 -24.32 -14.35
N GLU A 308 10.29 -25.26 -14.65
CA GLU A 308 9.97 -26.55 -15.27
C GLU A 308 9.01 -27.34 -14.38
N ALA A 309 9.31 -27.44 -13.08
CA ALA A 309 8.47 -28.17 -12.13
C ALA A 309 7.08 -27.54 -11.94
N ILE A 310 6.99 -26.21 -12.00
CA ILE A 310 5.70 -25.50 -11.98
C ILE A 310 4.90 -25.78 -13.25
N ARG A 311 5.56 -25.74 -14.42
CA ARG A 311 4.92 -26.01 -15.71
C ARG A 311 4.39 -27.44 -15.78
N ASP A 312 5.19 -28.40 -15.34
CA ASP A 312 4.84 -29.82 -15.41
C ASP A 312 3.64 -30.13 -14.51
N SER A 313 3.52 -29.48 -13.34
CA SER A 313 2.36 -29.63 -12.45
C SER A 313 1.03 -29.18 -13.07
N LEU A 314 1.08 -28.25 -14.04
CA LEU A 314 -0.09 -27.74 -14.74
C LEU A 314 -0.58 -28.66 -15.87
N GLY A 315 0.11 -29.78 -16.13
CA GLY A 315 -0.33 -30.83 -17.03
C GLY A 315 0.10 -30.66 -18.48
N GLY A 316 1.28 -30.06 -18.73
CA GLY A 316 1.98 -30.04 -20.03
C GLY A 316 1.29 -29.31 -21.20
N ARG A 317 0.01 -28.93 -21.05
CA ARG A 317 -0.80 -28.25 -22.08
C ARG A 317 -0.79 -26.73 -22.01
N VAL A 318 0.06 -26.13 -21.18
CA VAL A 318 0.20 -24.67 -21.08
C VAL A 318 1.43 -24.24 -21.87
N ASP A 319 1.22 -23.44 -22.91
CA ASP A 319 2.31 -22.89 -23.70
C ASP A 319 3.20 -21.95 -22.86
N GLU A 320 4.45 -21.78 -23.30
CA GLU A 320 5.44 -21.00 -22.57
C GLU A 320 5.02 -19.52 -22.36
N LYS A 321 4.35 -18.92 -23.36
CA LYS A 321 3.88 -17.53 -23.28
C LYS A 321 2.79 -17.40 -22.21
N SER A 322 1.85 -18.33 -22.16
CA SER A 322 0.85 -18.40 -21.09
C SER A 322 1.48 -18.61 -19.72
N MET A 323 2.50 -19.47 -19.59
CA MET A 323 3.23 -19.69 -18.33
C MET A 323 3.92 -18.42 -17.84
N ARG A 324 4.68 -17.75 -18.71
CA ARG A 324 5.35 -16.49 -18.39
C ARG A 324 4.34 -15.44 -17.93
N ARG A 325 3.18 -15.34 -18.60
CA ARG A 325 2.09 -14.45 -18.19
C ARG A 325 1.54 -14.76 -16.81
N TYR A 326 1.31 -16.04 -16.48
CA TYR A 326 0.81 -16.42 -15.15
C TYR A 326 1.83 -16.06 -14.05
N LEU A 327 3.10 -16.38 -14.26
CA LEU A 327 4.16 -16.13 -13.28
C LEU A 327 4.42 -14.63 -13.11
N SER A 328 4.53 -13.89 -14.21
CA SER A 328 4.68 -12.42 -14.18
C SER A 328 3.54 -11.78 -13.39
N LYS A 329 2.29 -12.17 -13.65
CA LYS A 329 1.16 -11.58 -12.93
C LYS A 329 1.16 -11.94 -11.44
N LEU A 330 1.60 -13.14 -11.05
CA LEU A 330 1.76 -13.48 -9.63
C LEU A 330 2.87 -12.67 -8.95
N VAL A 331 3.95 -12.39 -9.68
CA VAL A 331 5.04 -11.51 -9.22
C VAL A 331 4.55 -10.07 -9.09
N ASP A 332 3.80 -9.56 -10.07
CA ASP A 332 3.29 -8.19 -10.04
C ASP A 332 2.41 -7.92 -8.82
N TYR A 333 1.57 -8.90 -8.46
CA TYR A 333 0.68 -8.84 -7.29
C TYR A 333 1.41 -9.13 -5.97
N GLY A 334 2.69 -9.52 -6.02
CA GLY A 334 3.51 -9.83 -4.84
C GLY A 334 3.22 -11.19 -4.20
N PHE A 335 2.51 -12.09 -4.88
CA PHE A 335 2.28 -13.46 -4.41
C PHE A 335 3.48 -14.37 -4.64
N LEU A 336 4.29 -14.06 -5.65
CA LEU A 336 5.57 -14.71 -5.92
C LEU A 336 6.68 -13.67 -6.01
N GLU A 337 7.91 -14.12 -5.80
CA GLU A 337 9.11 -13.37 -6.16
C GLU A 337 10.08 -14.25 -6.93
N THR A 338 10.91 -13.63 -7.76
CA THR A 338 12.03 -14.30 -8.43
C THR A 338 13.28 -14.23 -7.57
N ILE A 339 13.96 -15.35 -7.34
CA ILE A 339 15.24 -15.40 -6.62
C ILE A 339 16.42 -15.76 -7.53
N GLY A 340 16.19 -15.72 -8.84
CA GLY A 340 17.15 -16.10 -9.86
C GLY A 340 16.46 -16.70 -11.08
N TYR A 341 17.24 -17.00 -12.11
CA TYR A 341 16.70 -17.47 -13.39
C TYR A 341 15.82 -18.71 -13.21
N GLY A 342 14.53 -18.57 -13.55
CA GLY A 342 13.54 -19.65 -13.48
C GLY A 342 13.18 -20.12 -12.06
N LYS A 343 13.53 -19.39 -11.00
CA LYS A 343 13.29 -19.78 -9.59
C LYS A 343 12.33 -18.83 -8.91
N TYR A 344 11.25 -19.40 -8.36
CA TYR A 344 10.17 -18.63 -7.74
C TYR A 344 9.93 -19.09 -6.30
N ARG A 345 9.65 -18.16 -5.38
CA ARG A 345 9.20 -18.49 -4.02
C ARG A 345 8.03 -17.62 -3.60
N ILE A 346 7.32 -18.04 -2.55
CA ILE A 346 6.28 -17.22 -1.91
C ILE A 346 6.99 -16.35 -0.87
N PRO A 347 6.97 -15.00 -1.01
CA PRO A 347 7.78 -14.12 -0.16
C PRO A 347 7.31 -14.06 1.28
N ASP A 348 6.01 -14.21 1.54
CA ASP A 348 5.42 -14.11 2.88
C ASP A 348 5.20 -15.51 3.49
N PRO A 349 5.79 -15.84 4.64
CA PRO A 349 5.57 -17.11 5.34
C PRO A 349 4.11 -17.38 5.69
N VAL A 350 3.34 -16.32 5.94
CA VAL A 350 1.89 -16.45 6.16
C VAL A 350 1.22 -16.86 4.85
N LEU A 351 1.49 -16.18 3.72
CA LEU A 351 0.99 -16.60 2.39
C LEU A 351 1.36 -18.06 2.10
N TYR A 352 2.61 -18.44 2.37
CA TYR A 352 3.11 -19.79 2.18
C TYR A 352 2.28 -20.81 2.96
N ARG A 353 2.01 -20.55 4.25
CA ARG A 353 1.18 -21.42 5.10
C ARG A 353 -0.25 -21.52 4.58
N VAL A 354 -0.84 -20.41 4.12
CA VAL A 354 -2.19 -20.41 3.53
C VAL A 354 -2.26 -21.35 2.32
N PHE A 355 -1.39 -21.16 1.32
CA PHE A 355 -1.40 -21.98 0.10
C PHE A 355 -0.91 -23.41 0.30
N ARG A 356 -0.25 -23.72 1.41
CA ARG A 356 0.10 -25.08 1.82
C ARG A 356 -1.06 -25.83 2.46
N ARG A 357 -1.94 -25.12 3.19
CA ARG A 357 -3.13 -25.70 3.84
C ARG A 357 -4.31 -25.87 2.87
N LEU A 358 -4.45 -24.95 1.92
CA LEU A 358 -5.44 -25.00 0.84
C LEU A 358 -5.14 -26.12 -0.15
#